data_AF-A0A935WBM6-F1
#
_entry.id   AF-A0A935WBM6-F1
#
_cell.length_a   1.000
_cell.length_b   1.000
_cell.length_c   1.000
_cell.angle_alpha   90.00
_cell.angle_beta   90.00
_cell.angle_gamma   90.00
#
_symmetry.space_group_name_H-M   'P 1'
#
loop_
_entity.id
_entity.type
_entity.pdbx_description
1 polymer ?
#
loop_
_entity_poly.entity_id
_entity_poly.type
_entity_poly.pdbx_seq_one_letter_code
_entity_poly.pdbx_strand_id
1 'polypeptide(L)'
;MKKSFYLILLIFAGLQINGQVILKDENQQANVLAYEIEIPNDYSQSELVNNKNLVFRNFLDESKPGEIIFPKYDVFIAIPQNSNPILKYEIIAQKELNGKPELNPTIELQKDKLVYKQSVLTRKDYPQFLENLGNLWIDKNYCVHLKINPYSLSNNNSIIKVEKFKIKLTFSKNLEKAKLISESIVSPYILNKDFARLIISDQKNYTNESSAWIDYSKSYLKLGTFEDGIYRIKKK
;
A
#
# COMPACT_ATOMS: atom_id res chain seq x y z
N MET A 1 -26.11 -34.76 30.55
CA MET A 1 -26.14 -33.51 29.74
C MET A 1 -24.84 -32.74 29.94
N LYS A 2 -24.42 -31.99 28.90
CA LYS A 2 -23.21 -31.14 28.80
C LYS A 2 -21.92 -31.86 28.40
N LYS A 3 -21.72 -32.03 27.09
CA LYS A 3 -20.37 -32.06 26.50
C LYS A 3 -20.36 -31.27 25.19
N SER A 4 -19.28 -30.51 25.05
CA SER A 4 -18.70 -30.01 23.80
C SER A 4 -19.37 -28.80 23.12
N PHE A 5 -19.00 -27.60 23.60
CA PHE A 5 -19.12 -26.35 22.82
C PHE A 5 -17.94 -25.41 23.09
N TYR A 6 -16.70 -25.88 22.89
CA TYR A 6 -15.48 -25.08 23.06
C TYR A 6 -14.42 -25.41 21.99
N LEU A 7 -14.74 -25.28 20.70
CA LEU A 7 -13.75 -25.45 19.62
C LEU A 7 -13.93 -24.51 18.42
N ILE A 8 -14.45 -23.29 18.61
CA ILE A 8 -14.56 -22.28 17.52
C ILE A 8 -14.02 -20.91 17.99
N LEU A 9 -12.92 -20.90 18.75
CA LEU A 9 -12.28 -19.64 19.19
C LEU A 9 -10.77 -19.57 18.95
N LEU A 10 -10.26 -20.33 17.97
CA LEU A 10 -8.82 -20.43 17.68
C LEU A 10 -8.43 -20.13 16.21
N ILE A 11 -9.37 -19.69 15.37
CA ILE A 11 -9.09 -19.43 13.94
C ILE A 11 -8.75 -17.94 13.67
N PHE A 12 -9.03 -17.02 14.60
CA PHE A 12 -8.76 -15.59 14.41
C PHE A 12 -7.45 -15.07 15.03
N ALA A 13 -6.67 -15.92 15.72
CA ALA A 13 -5.48 -15.47 16.46
C ALA A 13 -4.21 -15.28 15.59
N GLY A 14 -4.27 -15.47 14.27
CA GLY A 14 -3.07 -15.61 13.45
C GLY A 14 -3.04 -14.84 12.13
N LEU A 15 -4.04 -14.01 11.81
CA LEU A 15 -3.98 -13.18 10.60
C LEU A 15 -3.04 -11.99 10.88
N GLN A 16 -1.73 -12.26 10.85
CA GLN A 16 -0.74 -11.19 10.73
C GLN A 16 -0.92 -10.58 9.34
N ILE A 17 -1.56 -9.41 9.31
CA ILE A 17 -1.56 -8.55 8.14
C ILE A 17 -0.12 -8.09 7.99
N ASN A 18 0.62 -8.79 7.14
CA ASN A 18 1.97 -8.42 6.79
C ASN A 18 1.92 -7.06 6.08
N GLY A 19 2.85 -6.16 6.45
CA GLY A 19 3.01 -4.90 5.74
C GLY A 19 3.25 -5.16 4.26
N GLN A 20 2.82 -4.24 3.40
CA GLN A 20 2.98 -4.40 1.96
C GLN A 20 4.48 -4.42 1.57
N VAL A 21 5.37 -3.88 2.41
CA VAL A 21 6.83 -3.89 2.25
C VAL A 21 7.52 -4.43 3.50
N ILE A 22 8.79 -4.82 3.39
CA ILE A 22 9.60 -5.33 4.50
C ILE A 22 10.61 -4.25 4.91
N LEU A 23 10.53 -3.78 6.15
CA LEU A 23 11.56 -2.94 6.77
C LEU A 23 12.76 -3.80 7.17
N LYS A 24 13.95 -3.49 6.66
CA LYS A 24 15.20 -4.21 6.97
C LYS A 24 16.05 -3.50 8.01
N ASP A 25 16.11 -2.18 7.92
CA ASP A 25 16.89 -1.36 8.84
C ASP A 25 16.20 -0.02 9.07
N GLU A 26 16.36 0.51 10.28
CA GLU A 26 15.85 1.80 10.71
C GLU A 26 16.96 2.54 11.47
N ASN A 27 17.30 3.73 11.00
CA ASN A 27 18.32 4.57 11.62
C ASN A 27 17.78 5.99 11.87
N GLN A 28 17.86 6.42 13.12
CA GLN A 28 17.49 7.77 13.55
C GLN A 28 18.73 8.52 14.03
N GLN A 29 19.01 9.67 13.41
CA GLN A 29 20.10 10.56 13.80
C GLN A 29 19.64 12.02 13.80
N ALA A 30 19.65 12.67 14.96
CA ALA A 30 19.29 14.08 15.12
C ALA A 30 17.99 14.46 14.37
N ASN A 31 18.10 15.07 13.19
CA ASN A 31 16.99 15.50 12.33
C ASN A 31 16.75 14.58 11.12
N VAL A 32 17.20 13.33 11.15
CA VAL A 32 17.13 12.38 10.03
C VAL A 32 16.48 11.08 10.49
N LEU A 33 15.54 10.59 9.68
CA LEU A 33 15.07 9.20 9.71
C LEU A 33 15.46 8.54 8.39
N ALA A 34 16.11 7.38 8.47
CA ALA A 34 16.51 6.59 7.32
C ALA A 34 16.01 5.15 7.45
N TYR A 35 15.50 4.61 6.35
CA TYR A 35 14.91 3.27 6.30
C TYR A 35 15.46 2.51 5.12
N GLU A 36 15.87 1.27 5.33
CA GLU A 36 16.14 0.32 4.25
C GLU A 36 14.93 -0.59 4.08
N ILE A 37 14.37 -0.60 2.87
CA ILE A 37 13.11 -1.28 2.56
C ILE A 37 13.35 -2.32 1.45
N GLU A 38 12.80 -3.51 1.64
CA GLU A 38 12.78 -4.59 0.66
C GLU A 38 11.33 -4.80 0.16
N ILE A 39 11.19 -4.90 -1.17
CA ILE A 39 9.93 -5.20 -1.83
C ILE A 39 9.75 -6.71 -1.92
N PRO A 40 8.65 -7.28 -1.39
CA PRO A 40 8.40 -8.71 -1.45
C PRO A 40 8.24 -9.19 -2.90
N ASN A 41 8.31 -10.51 -3.09
CA ASN A 41 8.04 -11.09 -4.39
C ASN A 41 6.55 -11.38 -4.56
N ASP A 42 5.92 -10.67 -5.48
CA ASP A 42 4.47 -10.61 -5.72
C ASP A 42 4.07 -11.01 -7.15
N TYR A 43 5.04 -11.46 -7.96
CA TYR A 43 4.79 -11.96 -9.30
C TYR A 43 4.91 -13.48 -9.38
N SER A 44 4.14 -14.04 -10.31
CA SER A 44 4.31 -15.40 -10.80
C SER A 44 4.62 -15.37 -12.29
N GLN A 45 5.44 -16.32 -12.76
CA GLN A 45 5.62 -16.53 -14.18
C GLN A 45 4.58 -17.55 -14.63
N SER A 46 3.80 -17.23 -15.66
CA SER A 46 2.92 -18.19 -16.32
C SER A 46 3.38 -18.40 -17.76
N GLU A 47 3.51 -19.66 -18.16
CA GLU A 47 3.71 -20.00 -19.56
C GLU A 47 2.36 -19.94 -20.28
N LEU A 48 2.23 -19.03 -21.24
CA LEU A 48 1.27 -19.18 -22.33
C LEU A 48 2.00 -19.87 -23.46
N VAL A 49 1.29 -20.75 -24.18
CA VAL A 49 1.82 -21.46 -25.35
C VAL A 49 2.53 -20.45 -26.27
N ASN A 50 3.87 -20.54 -26.31
CA ASN A 50 4.83 -19.71 -27.07
C ASN A 50 5.22 -18.31 -26.54
N ASN A 51 4.87 -17.88 -25.32
CA ASN A 51 5.45 -16.68 -24.69
C ASN A 51 5.38 -16.71 -23.15
N LYS A 52 6.44 -16.22 -22.49
CA LYS A 52 6.46 -16.03 -21.03
C LYS A 52 5.78 -14.71 -20.66
N ASN A 53 4.65 -14.80 -19.96
CA ASN A 53 3.98 -13.64 -19.37
C ASN A 53 4.29 -13.55 -17.87
N LEU A 54 4.44 -12.31 -17.41
CA LEU A 54 4.56 -11.97 -16.00
C LEU A 54 3.19 -11.58 -15.46
N VAL A 55 2.71 -12.38 -14.51
CA VAL A 55 1.37 -12.27 -13.93
C VAL A 55 1.48 -11.76 -12.51
N PHE A 56 0.83 -10.63 -12.25
CA PHE A 56 0.73 -9.99 -10.94
C PHE A 56 -0.67 -10.22 -10.39
N ARG A 57 -0.85 -11.30 -9.63
CA ARG A 57 -2.18 -11.68 -9.12
C ARG A 57 -2.70 -10.60 -8.17
N ASN A 58 -3.99 -10.28 -8.28
CA ASN A 58 -4.70 -9.29 -7.44
C ASN A 58 -4.34 -7.81 -7.67
N PHE A 59 -3.67 -7.47 -8.78
CA PHE A 59 -3.31 -6.08 -9.10
C PHE A 59 -4.10 -5.48 -10.27
N LEU A 60 -5.26 -6.06 -10.59
CA LEU A 60 -6.14 -5.59 -11.66
C LEU A 60 -6.72 -4.21 -11.35
N ASP A 61 -6.55 -3.25 -12.26
CA ASP A 61 -7.16 -1.93 -12.22
C ASP A 61 -8.10 -1.77 -13.43
N GLU A 62 -9.35 -2.15 -13.21
CA GLU A 62 -10.43 -2.11 -14.20
C GLU A 62 -10.69 -0.72 -14.79
N SER A 63 -10.26 0.35 -14.09
CA SER A 63 -10.43 1.73 -14.53
C SER A 63 -9.43 2.16 -15.60
N LYS A 64 -8.41 1.35 -15.90
CA LYS A 64 -7.28 1.71 -16.79
C LYS A 64 -7.03 0.71 -17.91
N PRO A 65 -8.02 0.42 -18.76
CA PRO A 65 -7.88 -0.56 -19.82
C PRO A 65 -6.70 -0.23 -20.76
N GLY A 66 -5.87 -1.24 -21.03
CA GLY A 66 -4.70 -1.10 -21.89
C GLY A 66 -3.44 -0.56 -21.18
N GLU A 67 -3.53 -0.14 -19.91
CA GLU A 67 -2.33 0.13 -19.11
C GLU A 67 -1.72 -1.18 -18.58
N ILE A 68 -0.41 -1.15 -18.34
CA ILE A 68 0.32 -2.28 -17.77
C ILE A 68 -0.11 -2.51 -16.32
N ILE A 69 -0.34 -3.78 -15.96
CA ILE A 69 -0.59 -4.22 -14.59
C ILE A 69 0.75 -4.24 -13.86
N PHE A 70 1.00 -3.21 -13.07
CA PHE A 70 2.12 -3.18 -12.13
C PHE A 70 1.62 -2.99 -10.69
N PRO A 71 2.08 -3.84 -9.76
CA PRO A 71 1.88 -3.66 -8.34
C PRO A 71 2.37 -2.30 -7.86
N LYS A 72 1.63 -1.76 -6.90
CA LYS A 72 1.94 -0.50 -6.22
C LYS A 72 1.81 -0.72 -4.73
N TYR A 73 2.64 -0.03 -3.98
CA TYR A 73 2.75 -0.21 -2.54
C TYR A 73 2.56 1.13 -1.85
N ASP A 74 1.69 1.14 -0.85
CA ASP A 74 1.51 2.29 0.03
C ASP A 74 2.30 2.07 1.32
N VAL A 75 3.12 3.06 1.66
CA VAL A 75 3.96 3.06 2.86
C VAL A 75 3.65 4.30 3.68
N PHE A 76 3.34 4.06 4.95
CA PHE A 76 3.05 5.11 5.91
C PHE A 76 4.16 5.19 6.94
N ILE A 77 4.80 6.35 7.03
CA ILE A 77 5.90 6.59 7.97
C ILE A 77 5.44 7.65 8.95
N ALA A 78 5.37 7.30 10.23
CA ALA A 78 5.06 8.23 11.30
C ALA A 78 6.14 9.31 11.39
N ILE A 79 5.72 10.56 11.46
CA ILE A 79 6.56 11.76 11.54
C ILE A 79 5.98 12.71 12.60
N PRO A 80 6.79 13.63 13.16
CA PRO A 80 6.26 14.64 14.07
C PRO A 80 5.13 15.46 13.43
N GLN A 81 4.14 15.83 14.23
CA GLN A 81 3.01 16.62 13.75
C GLN A 81 3.47 17.94 13.11
N ASN A 82 2.83 18.35 12.01
CA ASN A 82 3.12 19.58 11.29
C ASN A 82 4.58 19.67 10.77
N SER A 83 5.27 18.54 10.66
CA SER A 83 6.58 18.49 10.02
C SER A 83 6.44 18.25 8.51
N ASN A 84 7.37 18.83 7.75
CA ASN A 84 7.47 18.69 6.30
C ASN A 84 8.89 18.24 5.94
N PRO A 85 9.23 16.95 6.14
CA PRO A 85 10.57 16.47 5.86
C PRO A 85 10.89 16.54 4.36
N ILE A 86 12.16 16.79 4.05
CA ILE A 86 12.70 16.59 2.71
C ILE A 86 12.88 15.09 2.49
N LEU A 87 12.18 14.54 1.50
CA LEU A 87 12.27 13.14 1.08
C LEU A 87 13.38 12.96 0.05
N LYS A 88 14.28 12.01 0.32
CA LYS A 88 15.25 11.48 -0.65
C LYS A 88 15.17 9.97 -0.66
N TYR A 89 15.54 9.35 -1.79
CA TYR A 89 15.65 7.91 -1.89
C TYR A 89 16.87 7.50 -2.72
N GLU A 90 17.27 6.25 -2.56
CA GLU A 90 18.37 5.62 -3.29
C GLU A 90 17.99 4.16 -3.59
N ILE A 91 18.13 3.73 -4.85
CA ILE A 91 17.91 2.33 -5.23
C ILE A 91 19.19 1.54 -4.90
N ILE A 92 19.06 0.51 -4.07
CA ILE A 92 20.19 -0.36 -3.66
C ILE A 92 20.30 -1.57 -4.57
N ALA A 93 19.16 -2.20 -4.89
CA ALA A 93 19.11 -3.40 -5.69
C ALA A 93 17.91 -3.38 -6.64
N GLN A 94 18.17 -3.79 -7.87
CA GLN A 94 17.16 -3.99 -8.91
C GLN A 94 17.51 -5.21 -9.75
N LYS A 95 16.50 -5.83 -10.36
CA LYS A 95 16.67 -6.94 -11.28
C LYS A 95 15.85 -6.74 -12.54
N GLU A 96 16.33 -7.31 -13.63
CA GLU A 96 15.58 -7.43 -14.87
C GLU A 96 14.75 -8.71 -14.84
N LEU A 97 13.50 -8.60 -15.28
CA LEU A 97 12.55 -9.70 -15.36
C LEU A 97 12.26 -10.03 -16.81
N ASN A 98 12.40 -11.32 -17.12
CA ASN A 98 12.07 -11.86 -18.43
C ASN A 98 10.56 -12.09 -18.54
N GLY A 99 9.94 -11.48 -19.54
CA GLY A 99 8.53 -11.68 -19.88
C GLY A 99 7.83 -10.39 -20.23
N LYS A 100 6.63 -10.52 -20.80
CA LYS A 100 5.75 -9.37 -21.06
C LYS A 100 4.79 -9.20 -19.90
N PRO A 101 4.55 -7.97 -19.42
CA PRO A 101 3.58 -7.76 -18.36
C PRO A 101 2.17 -7.87 -18.93
N GLU A 102 1.22 -8.24 -18.08
CA GLU A 102 -0.19 -8.20 -18.44
C GLU A 102 -0.71 -6.76 -18.54
N LEU A 103 -1.76 -6.58 -19.34
CA LEU A 103 -2.46 -5.31 -19.49
C LEU A 103 -3.81 -5.41 -18.79
N ASN A 104 -4.24 -4.29 -18.20
CA ASN A 104 -5.58 -4.16 -17.65
C ASN A 104 -6.60 -4.43 -18.77
N PRO A 105 -7.56 -5.34 -18.56
CA PRO A 105 -8.54 -5.74 -19.55
C PRO A 105 -9.56 -4.63 -19.80
N THR A 106 -10.20 -4.69 -20.96
CA THR A 106 -11.41 -3.92 -21.24
C THR A 106 -12.60 -4.70 -20.70
N ILE A 107 -13.49 -4.02 -19.98
CA ILE A 107 -14.70 -4.62 -19.44
C ILE A 107 -15.87 -4.27 -20.36
N GLU A 108 -16.60 -5.29 -20.76
CA GLU A 108 -17.85 -5.13 -21.50
C GLU A 108 -18.99 -5.84 -20.79
N LEU A 109 -20.15 -5.19 -20.75
CA LEU A 109 -21.40 -5.84 -20.35
C LEU A 109 -21.98 -6.56 -21.57
N GLN A 110 -21.97 -7.89 -21.53
CA GLN A 110 -22.61 -8.72 -22.55
C GLN A 110 -23.83 -9.41 -21.96
N LYS A 111 -25.02 -8.96 -22.38
CA LYS A 111 -26.30 -9.32 -21.77
C LYS A 111 -26.28 -8.95 -20.28
N ASP A 112 -26.17 -9.95 -19.41
CA ASP A 112 -26.14 -9.80 -17.94
C ASP A 112 -24.82 -10.26 -17.32
N LYS A 113 -23.73 -10.33 -18.10
CA LYS A 113 -22.41 -10.77 -17.63
C LYS A 113 -21.34 -9.75 -17.97
N LEU A 114 -20.47 -9.47 -17.01
CA LEU A 114 -19.22 -8.75 -17.26
C LEU A 114 -18.23 -9.70 -17.92
N VAL A 115 -17.73 -9.29 -19.08
CA VAL A 115 -16.72 -10.03 -19.85
C VAL A 115 -15.45 -9.20 -19.91
N TYR A 116 -14.35 -9.82 -19.50
CA TYR A 116 -13.02 -9.23 -19.55
C TYR A 116 -12.37 -9.60 -20.89
N LYS A 117 -12.03 -8.59 -21.68
CA LYS A 117 -11.34 -8.76 -22.96
C LYS A 117 -9.91 -8.28 -22.87
N GLN A 118 -9.04 -8.91 -23.66
CA GLN A 118 -7.66 -8.49 -23.79
C GLN A 118 -7.60 -7.10 -24.43
N SER A 119 -6.80 -6.22 -23.82
CA SER A 119 -6.59 -4.85 -24.27
C SER A 119 -5.35 -4.72 -25.14
N VAL A 120 -5.26 -3.61 -25.87
CA VAL A 120 -4.05 -3.16 -26.55
C VAL A 120 -3.36 -2.11 -25.67
N LEU A 121 -2.02 -2.06 -25.70
CA LEU A 121 -1.26 -1.06 -24.94
C LEU A 121 -1.64 0.36 -25.38
N THR A 122 -2.23 1.15 -24.49
CA THR A 122 -2.72 2.51 -24.78
C THR A 122 -1.75 3.59 -24.30
N ARG A 123 -0.96 3.32 -23.25
CA ARG A 123 -0.11 4.32 -22.60
C ARG A 123 1.24 3.73 -22.18
N LYS A 124 2.32 4.52 -22.35
CA LYS A 124 3.69 4.19 -21.93
C LYS A 124 4.23 5.12 -20.83
N ASP A 125 3.40 5.99 -20.26
CA ASP A 125 3.85 6.83 -19.14
C ASP A 125 4.01 5.97 -17.90
N TYR A 126 5.24 5.93 -17.38
CA TYR A 126 5.55 5.21 -16.17
C TYR A 126 5.55 6.18 -14.98
N PRO A 127 4.88 5.82 -13.88
CA PRO A 127 4.91 6.62 -12.67
C PRO A 127 6.34 6.72 -12.11
N GLN A 128 6.60 7.75 -11.31
CA GLN A 128 7.87 7.88 -10.60
C GLN A 128 8.01 6.72 -9.61
N PHE A 129 9.24 6.23 -9.39
CA PHE A 129 9.48 5.13 -8.47
C PHE A 129 8.89 5.39 -7.07
N LEU A 130 9.03 6.62 -6.58
CA LEU A 130 8.52 7.04 -5.27
C LEU A 130 7.75 8.35 -5.42
N GLU A 131 6.49 8.34 -5.01
CA GLU A 131 5.59 9.49 -5.01
C GLU A 131 5.21 9.86 -3.57
N ASN A 132 5.31 11.15 -3.22
CA ASN A 132 4.78 11.65 -1.96
C ASN A 132 3.33 12.10 -2.16
N LEU A 133 2.38 11.37 -1.57
CA LEU A 133 0.94 11.64 -1.67
C LEU A 133 0.43 12.61 -0.59
N GLY A 134 1.32 13.12 0.25
CA GLY A 134 1.02 14.05 1.33
C GLY A 134 1.07 13.38 2.70
N ASN A 135 0.37 13.98 3.65
CA ASN A 135 0.36 13.53 5.03
C ASN A 135 -1.07 13.25 5.49
N LEU A 136 -1.25 12.23 6.33
CA LEU A 136 -2.54 11.89 6.95
C LEU A 136 -2.36 11.33 8.36
N TRP A 137 -3.46 11.23 9.08
CA TRP A 137 -3.49 10.59 10.39
C TRP A 137 -3.88 9.12 10.25
N ILE A 138 -3.07 8.25 10.85
CA ILE A 138 -3.41 6.84 11.05
C ILE A 138 -3.43 6.59 12.55
N ASP A 139 -4.61 6.32 13.07
CA ASP A 139 -4.89 6.33 14.50
C ASP A 139 -4.42 7.66 15.15
N LYS A 140 -3.46 7.60 16.08
CA LYS A 140 -2.88 8.76 16.78
C LYS A 140 -1.55 9.23 16.19
N ASN A 141 -1.16 8.70 15.03
CA ASN A 141 0.12 9.00 14.40
C ASN A 141 -0.09 9.88 13.17
N TYR A 142 0.65 10.97 13.09
CA TYR A 142 0.75 11.76 11.87
C TYR A 142 1.78 11.10 10.96
N CYS A 143 1.38 10.76 9.73
CA CYS A 143 2.19 9.96 8.82
C CYS A 143 2.38 10.69 7.49
N VAL A 144 3.56 10.54 6.89
CA VAL A 144 3.73 10.77 5.46
C VAL A 144 3.29 9.53 4.70
N HIS A 145 2.55 9.73 3.61
CA HIS A 145 2.05 8.68 2.73
C HIS A 145 2.87 8.67 1.45
N LEU A 146 3.62 7.58 1.27
CA LEU A 146 4.43 7.36 0.10
C LEU A 146 3.83 6.24 -0.72
N LYS A 147 3.74 6.45 -2.04
CA LYS A 147 3.42 5.41 -3.01
C LYS A 147 4.70 4.98 -3.71
N ILE A 148 4.93 3.67 -3.75
CA ILE A 148 6.07 3.05 -4.41
C ILE A 148 5.56 2.33 -5.65
N ASN A 149 6.20 2.62 -6.79
CA ASN A 149 6.00 1.95 -8.06
C ASN A 149 7.29 1.17 -8.39
N PRO A 150 7.47 -0.07 -7.89
CA PRO A 150 8.75 -0.77 -7.97
C PRO A 150 9.01 -1.41 -9.34
N TYR A 151 8.05 -1.32 -10.27
CA TYR A 151 8.16 -1.89 -11.61
C TYR A 151 8.18 -0.79 -12.67
N SER A 152 9.07 -0.93 -13.64
CA SER A 152 9.15 -0.08 -14.83
C SER A 152 9.53 -0.88 -16.06
N LEU A 153 9.34 -0.32 -17.26
CA LEU A 153 9.94 -0.89 -18.47
C LEU A 153 11.30 -0.24 -18.75
N SER A 154 12.26 -1.07 -19.15
CA SER A 154 13.50 -0.64 -19.75
C SER A 154 13.29 -0.20 -21.19
N ASN A 155 14.29 0.49 -21.76
CA ASN A 155 14.29 0.87 -23.18
C ASN A 155 14.21 -0.34 -24.13
N ASN A 156 14.59 -1.53 -23.65
CA ASN A 156 14.57 -2.78 -24.43
C ASN A 156 13.26 -3.57 -24.25
N ASN A 157 12.23 -2.94 -23.66
CA ASN A 157 10.94 -3.56 -23.28
C ASN A 157 11.06 -4.69 -22.24
N SER A 158 12.18 -4.77 -21.52
CA SER A 158 12.30 -5.65 -20.36
C SER A 158 11.66 -4.99 -19.13
N ILE A 159 11.18 -5.77 -18.18
CA ILE A 159 10.66 -5.21 -16.92
C ILE A 159 11.80 -5.09 -15.93
N ILE A 160 11.98 -3.93 -15.33
CA ILE A 160 12.90 -3.71 -14.21
C ILE A 160 12.08 -3.72 -12.92
N LYS A 161 12.52 -4.51 -11.94
CA LYS A 161 11.99 -4.52 -10.58
C LYS A 161 13.02 -3.96 -9.61
N VAL A 162 12.66 -2.93 -8.86
CA VAL A 162 13.41 -2.52 -7.66
C VAL A 162 13.11 -3.50 -6.52
N GLU A 163 14.15 -4.14 -6.00
CA GLU A 163 14.04 -5.10 -4.89
C GLU A 163 14.34 -4.45 -3.55
N LYS A 164 15.31 -3.51 -3.51
CA LYS A 164 15.73 -2.83 -2.29
C LYS A 164 16.05 -1.38 -2.54
N PHE A 165 15.72 -0.54 -1.58
CA PHE A 165 15.98 0.90 -1.65
C PHE A 165 16.06 1.51 -0.25
N LYS A 166 16.68 2.69 -0.16
CA LYS A 166 16.71 3.51 1.05
C LYS A 166 15.78 4.70 0.89
N ILE A 167 15.06 5.02 1.95
CA ILE A 167 14.36 6.29 2.13
C ILE A 167 15.10 7.10 3.19
N LYS A 168 15.28 8.40 2.96
CA LYS A 168 15.78 9.36 3.93
C LYS A 168 14.83 10.55 4.05
N LEU A 169 14.32 10.77 5.26
CA LEU A 169 13.53 11.93 5.64
C LEU A 169 14.41 12.88 6.45
N THR A 170 14.60 14.11 5.97
CA THR A 170 15.39 15.13 6.67
C THR A 170 14.47 16.25 7.16
N PHE A 171 14.48 16.50 8.46
CA PHE A 171 13.64 17.48 9.14
C PHE A 171 14.41 18.79 9.35
N SER A 172 13.68 19.90 9.41
CA SER A 172 14.26 21.22 9.72
C SER A 172 14.68 21.37 11.18
N LYS A 173 14.10 20.57 12.07
CA LYS A 173 14.41 20.53 13.52
C LYS A 173 14.87 19.14 13.91
N ASN A 174 15.66 19.07 14.99
CA ASN A 174 16.04 17.79 15.58
C ASN A 174 14.79 17.06 16.08
N LEU A 175 14.79 15.74 15.87
CA LEU A 175 13.79 14.85 16.40
C LEU A 175 14.12 14.62 17.87
N GLU A 176 13.34 15.22 18.75
CA GLU A 176 13.43 14.94 20.18
C GLU A 176 12.96 13.50 20.42
N LYS A 177 13.77 12.72 21.15
CA LYS A 177 13.33 11.42 21.63
C LYS A 177 12.28 11.65 22.70
N ALA A 178 11.01 11.58 22.31
CA ALA A 178 9.93 11.61 23.27
C ALA A 178 9.99 10.34 24.13
N LYS A 179 9.75 10.52 25.44
CA LYS A 179 9.68 9.42 26.40
C LYS A 179 8.48 8.55 26.04
N LEU A 180 8.60 7.22 26.02
CA LEU A 180 7.49 6.29 25.79
C LEU A 180 6.26 6.72 26.61
N ILE A 181 5.23 7.22 25.93
CA ILE A 181 4.05 7.81 26.59
C ILE A 181 3.07 6.70 26.99
N SER A 182 3.03 5.58 26.26
CA SER A 182 2.25 4.38 26.64
C SER A 182 2.58 3.16 25.76
N GLU A 183 2.15 1.97 26.19
CA GLU A 183 2.11 0.73 25.38
C GLU A 183 1.01 0.78 24.30
N SER A 184 0.85 1.89 23.60
CA SER A 184 -0.20 2.00 22.58
C SER A 184 0.08 1.03 21.43
N ILE A 185 -0.94 0.26 21.05
CA ILE A 185 -0.91 -0.57 19.85
C ILE A 185 -0.79 0.37 18.64
N VAL A 186 0.33 0.27 17.93
CA VAL A 186 0.54 1.00 16.67
C VAL A 186 -0.02 0.16 15.53
N SER A 187 -0.76 0.79 14.64
CA SER A 187 -1.30 0.15 13.44
C SER A 187 -0.23 -0.64 12.67
N PRO A 188 -0.56 -1.84 12.17
CA PRO A 188 0.38 -2.65 11.40
C PRO A 188 0.81 -2.00 10.09
N TYR A 189 0.06 -0.99 9.61
CA TYR A 189 0.32 -0.26 8.37
C TYR A 189 1.42 0.80 8.50
N ILE A 190 1.78 1.20 9.72
CA ILE A 190 2.88 2.15 9.94
C ILE A 190 4.21 1.39 9.92
N LEU A 191 5.13 1.85 9.07
CA LEU A 191 6.42 1.20 8.83
C LEU A 191 7.34 1.27 10.07
N ASN A 192 7.55 2.48 10.59
CA ASN A 192 8.47 2.80 11.69
C ASN A 192 7.76 2.75 13.05
N LYS A 193 7.29 1.56 13.43
CA LYS A 193 6.44 1.37 14.62
C LYS A 193 7.11 1.82 15.91
N ASP A 194 8.42 1.61 16.03
CA ASP A 194 9.14 1.98 17.24
C ASP A 194 9.22 3.50 17.39
N PHE A 195 9.53 4.23 16.33
CA PHE A 195 9.44 5.69 16.33
C PHE A 195 8.01 6.19 16.59
N ALA A 196 7.01 5.59 15.94
CA ALA A 196 5.59 5.95 16.09
C ALA A 196 5.12 5.89 17.55
N ARG A 197 5.56 4.89 18.34
CA ARG A 197 5.25 4.79 19.78
C ARG A 197 5.77 5.96 20.61
N LEU A 198 6.84 6.61 20.15
CA LEU A 198 7.45 7.73 20.87
C LEU A 198 6.70 9.04 20.59
N ILE A 199 6.20 9.22 19.38
CA ILE A 199 5.68 10.51 18.91
C ILE A 199 4.15 10.61 18.94
N ILE A 200 3.47 9.86 19.82
CA ILE A 200 2.01 9.92 19.98
C ILE A 200 1.63 11.39 20.15
N SER A 201 1.01 11.94 19.11
CA SER A 201 0.64 13.34 19.09
C SER A 201 -0.76 13.44 19.67
N ASP A 202 -0.99 14.48 20.47
CA ASP A 202 -2.34 14.91 20.81
C ASP A 202 -3.02 15.31 19.51
N GLN A 203 -3.74 14.35 18.92
CA GLN A 203 -4.58 14.60 17.77
C GLN A 203 -5.47 15.76 18.19
N LYS A 204 -5.34 16.92 17.53
CA LYS A 204 -6.34 17.96 17.68
C LYS A 204 -7.65 17.28 17.35
N ASN A 205 -8.58 17.25 18.32
CA ASN A 205 -9.92 16.74 18.09
C ASN A 205 -10.51 17.60 16.96
N TYR A 206 -10.37 17.13 15.73
CA TYR A 206 -11.13 17.67 14.63
C TYR A 206 -12.57 17.33 14.99
N THR A 207 -13.33 18.36 15.36
CA THR A 207 -14.78 18.26 15.44
C THR A 207 -15.24 17.90 14.04
N ASN A 208 -15.39 16.60 13.78
CA ASN A 208 -15.92 16.06 12.55
C ASN A 208 -17.38 16.48 12.46
N GLU A 209 -17.62 17.72 12.03
CA GLU A 209 -18.91 18.07 11.46
C GLU A 209 -19.08 17.26 10.18
N SER A 210 -20.18 16.52 10.17
CA SER A 210 -20.45 15.35 9.36
C SER A 210 -20.31 15.57 7.86
N SER A 211 -19.82 14.54 7.16
CA SER A 211 -20.03 14.28 5.73
C SER A 211 -19.36 15.17 4.69
N ALA A 212 -18.52 16.14 5.07
CA ALA A 212 -17.79 16.97 4.11
C ALA A 212 -16.82 16.22 3.17
N TRP A 213 -16.48 14.96 3.49
CA TRP A 213 -15.63 14.11 2.64
C TRP A 213 -16.42 13.37 1.53
N ILE A 214 -17.75 13.35 1.61
CA ILE A 214 -18.62 12.77 0.57
C ILE A 214 -19.17 13.91 -0.28
N ASP A 215 -18.86 13.91 -1.57
CA ASP A 215 -19.46 14.84 -2.52
C ASP A 215 -20.76 14.24 -3.07
N TYR A 216 -21.87 14.47 -2.36
CA TYR A 216 -23.19 13.94 -2.70
C TYR A 216 -23.74 14.37 -4.08
N SER A 217 -23.07 15.31 -4.78
CA SER A 217 -23.44 15.67 -6.15
C SER A 217 -22.96 14.65 -7.19
N LYS A 218 -22.08 13.71 -6.81
CA LYS A 218 -21.53 12.69 -7.69
C LYS A 218 -22.25 11.35 -7.53
N SER A 219 -22.39 10.64 -8.65
CA SER A 219 -22.83 9.24 -8.62
C SER A 219 -21.64 8.36 -8.25
N TYR A 220 -21.78 7.57 -7.19
CA TYR A 220 -20.76 6.62 -6.74
C TYR A 220 -21.22 5.19 -7.03
N LEU A 221 -20.36 4.38 -7.64
CA LEU A 221 -20.54 2.94 -7.74
C LEU A 221 -20.01 2.29 -6.46
N LYS A 222 -20.90 1.70 -5.66
CA LYS A 222 -20.49 0.88 -4.53
C LYS A 222 -20.11 -0.51 -5.03
N LEU A 223 -18.81 -0.75 -5.14
CA LEU A 223 -18.29 -2.09 -5.40
C LEU A 223 -18.30 -2.87 -4.08
N GLY A 224 -19.28 -3.76 -3.91
CA GLY A 224 -19.25 -4.74 -2.85
C GLY A 224 -18.33 -5.88 -3.26
N THR A 225 -17.20 -6.06 -2.57
CA THR A 225 -16.44 -7.31 -2.67
C THR A 225 -17.16 -8.37 -1.84
N PHE A 226 -17.10 -9.64 -2.26
CA PHE A 226 -17.80 -10.75 -1.57
C PHE A 226 -17.27 -10.97 -0.13
N GLU A 227 -16.10 -10.41 0.21
CA GLU A 227 -15.41 -10.56 1.50
C GLU A 227 -15.42 -9.30 2.38
N ASP A 228 -16.17 -8.24 2.04
CA ASP A 228 -16.07 -6.95 2.74
C ASP A 228 -16.61 -6.94 4.19
N GLY A 229 -16.99 -8.10 4.76
CA GLY A 229 -17.31 -8.24 6.18
C GLY A 229 -18.52 -7.42 6.68
N ILE A 230 -19.29 -6.81 5.78
CA ILE A 230 -20.48 -6.03 6.14
C ILE A 230 -21.66 -6.97 6.40
N TYR A 231 -21.86 -7.36 7.66
CA TYR A 231 -23.03 -8.13 8.07
C TYR A 231 -24.23 -7.22 8.31
N ARG A 232 -25.35 -7.52 7.65
CA ARG A 232 -26.64 -6.87 7.91
C ARG A 232 -27.26 -7.47 9.17
N ILE A 233 -27.10 -6.81 10.32
CA ILE A 233 -27.82 -7.20 11.54
C ILE A 233 -29.30 -6.85 11.34
N LYS A 234 -30.16 -7.86 11.23
CA LYS A 234 -31.61 -7.68 11.33
C LYS A 234 -32.01 -7.83 12.79
N LYS A 235 -32.66 -6.79 13.34
CA LYS A 235 -33.34 -6.88 14.62
C LYS A 235 -34.56 -7.80 14.45
N LYS A 236 -34.67 -8.83 15.28
CA LYS A 236 -35.93 -9.55 15.50
C LYS A 236 -36.83 -8.70 16.37
#